data_AF-U9ULV3-F1
#
_entry.id   AF-U9ULV3-F1
#
_cell.length_a   1.000
_cell.length_b   1.000
_cell.length_c   1.000
_cell.angle_alpha   90.00
_cell.angle_beta   90.00
_cell.angle_gamma   90.00
#
_symmetry.space_group_name_H-M   'P 1'
#
loop_
_entity.id
_entity.type
_entity.pdbx_description
1 polymer ?
#
loop_
_entity_poly.entity_id
_entity_poly.type
_entity_poly.pdbx_seq_one_letter_code
_entity_poly.pdbx_strand_id
1 'polypeptide(L)'
;MKNLYEFKLILRGTRDGFSASKFHEICDYQSHTISIIKVKDSNEILGGYNPIIWKSDNTNGTTKDSFIFSFKNKEKIEENILSRVKDENFAICNNPNFGPVFGGHELILCTDNHNGMMQFPAYYELIREIGNFFVEEFEVFQIMKD
;
A
#
# COMPACT_ATOMS: atom_id res chain seq x y z
N MET A 1 -23.10 12.97 -11.59
CA MET A 1 -22.31 13.37 -10.42
C MET A 1 -20.99 13.90 -10.92
N LYS A 2 -20.55 15.07 -10.48
CA LYS A 2 -19.18 15.53 -10.72
C LYS A 2 -18.29 14.78 -9.74
N ASN A 3 -17.34 13.98 -10.23
CA ASN A 3 -16.33 13.41 -9.34
C ASN A 3 -15.51 14.57 -8.78
N LEU A 4 -15.31 14.59 -7.46
CA LEU A 4 -14.51 15.63 -6.79
C LEU A 4 -13.03 15.25 -6.73
N TYR A 5 -12.69 14.05 -7.20
CA TYR A 5 -11.36 13.48 -7.10
C TYR A 5 -10.96 12.78 -8.40
N GLU A 6 -9.74 13.08 -8.83
CA GLU A 6 -9.04 12.39 -9.91
C GLU A 6 -8.03 11.41 -9.32
N PHE A 7 -7.97 10.19 -9.88
CA PHE A 7 -6.96 9.19 -9.54
C PHE A 7 -5.93 9.15 -10.65
N LYS A 8 -4.78 9.80 -10.42
CA LYS A 8 -3.68 9.82 -11.37
C LYS A 8 -2.76 8.62 -11.14
N LEU A 9 -2.70 7.71 -12.09
CA LEU A 9 -1.74 6.60 -12.06
C LEU A 9 -0.31 7.15 -12.18
N ILE A 10 0.49 6.99 -11.13
CA ILE A 10 1.88 7.46 -11.10
C ILE A 10 2.88 6.31 -11.25
N LEU A 11 2.56 5.13 -10.73
CA LEU A 11 3.41 3.93 -10.83
C LEU A 11 2.58 2.72 -11.23
N ARG A 12 3.09 1.91 -12.16
CA ARG A 12 2.57 0.58 -12.50
C ARG A 12 3.73 -0.40 -12.65
N GLY A 13 3.70 -1.53 -11.95
CA GLY A 13 4.76 -2.52 -11.93
C GLY A 13 5.11 -3.05 -13.32
N THR A 14 4.09 -3.43 -14.11
CA THR A 14 4.30 -3.90 -15.50
C THR A 14 4.83 -2.83 -16.47
N ARG A 15 4.71 -1.54 -16.13
CA ARG A 15 5.19 -0.41 -16.94
C ARG A 15 6.56 0.08 -16.50
N ASP A 16 6.74 0.26 -15.19
CA ASP A 16 7.85 1.01 -14.60
C ASP A 16 8.85 0.09 -13.87
N GLY A 17 8.41 -1.09 -13.45
CA GLY A 17 9.17 -2.06 -12.66
C GLY A 17 8.63 -2.23 -11.23
N PHE A 18 8.97 -3.37 -10.60
CA PHE A 18 8.52 -3.77 -9.27
C PHE A 18 9.60 -3.62 -8.18
N SER A 19 10.64 -2.80 -8.39
CA SER A 19 11.68 -2.61 -7.38
C SER A 19 11.30 -1.54 -6.36
N ALA A 20 11.82 -1.66 -5.14
CA ALA A 20 11.70 -0.61 -4.13
C ALA A 20 12.33 0.70 -4.63
N SER A 21 13.45 0.60 -5.35
CA SER A 21 14.11 1.76 -5.97
C SER A 21 13.20 2.50 -6.94
N LYS A 22 12.39 1.78 -7.73
CA LYS A 22 11.45 2.41 -8.67
C LYS A 22 10.29 3.07 -7.94
N PHE A 23 9.80 2.45 -6.86
CA PHE A 23 8.80 3.08 -6.00
C PHE A 23 9.32 4.41 -5.46
N HIS A 24 10.51 4.46 -4.87
CA HIS A 24 11.05 5.70 -4.31
C HIS A 24 11.38 6.75 -5.38
N GLU A 25 11.86 6.35 -6.56
CA GLU A 25 12.09 7.27 -7.69
C GLU A 25 10.83 8.04 -8.09
N ILE A 26 9.66 7.39 -8.03
CA ILE A 26 8.39 7.94 -8.53
C ILE A 26 7.51 8.50 -7.41
N CYS A 27 7.44 7.82 -6.27
CA CYS A 27 6.47 8.06 -5.21
C CYS A 27 7.02 8.91 -4.06
N ASP A 28 8.34 9.03 -3.87
CA ASP A 28 8.86 9.94 -2.85
C ASP A 28 8.38 11.37 -3.11
N TYR A 29 8.13 12.11 -2.03
CA TYR A 29 7.53 13.44 -2.04
C TYR A 29 6.07 13.51 -2.52
N GLN A 30 5.47 12.38 -2.94
CA GLN A 30 4.04 12.29 -3.20
C GLN A 30 3.27 12.03 -1.91
N SER A 31 2.10 12.63 -1.81
CA SER A 31 1.12 12.42 -0.74
C SER A 31 -0.24 12.07 -1.33
N HIS A 32 -1.20 11.71 -0.47
CA HIS A 32 -2.55 11.30 -0.88
C HIS A 32 -2.51 10.18 -1.93
N THR A 33 -1.74 9.13 -1.65
CA THR A 33 -1.57 8.02 -2.58
C THR A 33 -2.33 6.79 -2.11
N ILE A 34 -2.91 6.04 -3.04
CA ILE A 34 -3.39 4.68 -2.79
C ILE A 34 -2.52 3.70 -3.55
N SER A 35 -1.95 2.75 -2.82
CA SER A 35 -1.21 1.61 -3.37
C SER A 35 -2.15 0.41 -3.48
N ILE A 36 -2.15 -0.24 -4.64
CA ILE A 36 -3.01 -1.37 -4.97
C ILE A 36 -2.14 -2.47 -5.54
N ILE A 37 -2.27 -3.68 -5.03
CA ILE A 37 -1.61 -4.87 -5.57
C ILE A 37 -2.63 -5.94 -5.92
N LYS A 38 -2.34 -6.69 -6.98
CA LYS A 38 -2.99 -7.95 -7.28
C LYS A 38 -2.10 -9.09 -6.83
N VAL A 39 -2.61 -9.95 -5.95
CA VAL A 39 -1.90 -11.13 -5.48
C VAL A 39 -1.94 -12.21 -6.55
N LYS A 40 -0.76 -12.72 -6.91
CA LYS A 40 -0.60 -13.73 -7.96
C LYS A 40 -1.36 -15.00 -7.65
N ASP A 41 -1.91 -15.62 -8.71
CA ASP A 41 -2.66 -16.87 -8.66
C ASP A 41 -3.93 -16.79 -7.77
N SER A 42 -4.48 -15.58 -7.61
CA SER A 42 -5.67 -15.31 -6.81
C SER A 42 -6.49 -14.13 -7.36
N ASN A 43 -7.70 -13.94 -6.83
CA ASN A 43 -8.50 -12.74 -7.06
C ASN A 43 -8.31 -11.66 -5.98
N GLU A 44 -7.38 -11.90 -5.04
CA GLU A 44 -7.16 -11.01 -3.90
C GLU A 44 -6.48 -9.71 -4.35
N ILE A 45 -7.08 -8.60 -3.95
CA ILE A 45 -6.52 -7.26 -4.09
C ILE A 45 -6.18 -6.75 -2.71
N LEU A 46 -4.95 -6.29 -2.51
CA LEU A 46 -4.50 -5.68 -1.26
C LEU A 46 -4.07 -4.25 -1.51
N GLY A 47 -4.02 -3.46 -0.46
CA GLY A 47 -3.45 -2.14 -0.59
C GLY A 47 -3.51 -1.33 0.68
N GLY A 48 -3.14 -0.07 0.53
CA GLY A 48 -3.21 0.91 1.58
C GLY A 48 -3.19 2.33 1.04
N TYR A 49 -3.82 3.21 1.80
CA TYR A 49 -3.85 4.64 1.54
C TYR A 49 -2.89 5.36 2.46
N ASN A 50 -1.99 6.15 1.89
CA ASN A 50 -1.11 7.05 2.61
C ASN A 50 -1.50 8.51 2.33
N PRO A 51 -2.03 9.26 3.31
CA PRO A 51 -2.37 10.68 3.15
C PRO A 51 -1.14 11.59 3.19
N ILE A 52 -0.04 11.17 3.81
CA ILE A 52 1.15 11.99 4.03
C ILE A 52 2.21 11.72 2.96
N ILE A 53 3.28 12.51 2.98
CA ILE A 53 4.38 12.40 2.04
C ILE A 53 5.16 11.09 2.27
N TRP A 54 5.40 10.33 1.20
CA TRP A 54 6.40 9.25 1.20
C TRP A 54 7.83 9.78 1.24
N LYS A 55 8.69 9.06 1.96
CA LYS A 55 10.12 9.36 2.08
C LYS A 55 10.93 8.06 2.04
N SER A 56 12.24 8.23 1.99
CA SER A 56 13.26 7.18 2.03
C SER A 56 14.31 7.45 3.13
N ASP A 57 13.88 7.94 4.30
CA ASP A 57 14.75 8.44 5.38
C ASP A 57 14.82 7.53 6.64
N ASN A 58 14.27 6.32 6.58
CA ASN A 58 14.17 5.36 7.70
C ASN A 58 13.33 5.86 8.89
N THR A 59 12.45 6.84 8.68
CA THR A 59 11.51 7.31 9.72
C THR A 59 10.15 6.63 9.62
N ASN A 60 9.36 6.71 10.69
CA ASN A 60 7.94 6.42 10.63
C ASN A 60 7.16 7.71 10.34
N GLY A 61 6.08 7.58 9.56
CA GLY A 61 5.15 8.65 9.28
C GLY A 61 3.95 8.60 10.23
N THR A 62 3.67 9.72 10.90
CA THR A 62 2.55 9.84 11.82
C THR A 62 1.27 10.28 11.10
N THR A 63 0.23 9.44 11.12
CA THR A 63 -1.11 9.83 10.63
C THR A 63 -2.21 8.88 11.14
N LYS A 64 -3.39 9.45 11.41
CA LYS A 64 -4.61 8.70 11.75
C LYS A 64 -5.47 8.35 10.53
N ASP A 65 -5.21 8.99 9.39
CA ASP A 65 -6.07 8.92 8.21
C ASP A 65 -5.63 7.82 7.22
N SER A 66 -4.52 7.13 7.52
CA SER A 66 -4.08 5.95 6.78
C SER A 66 -4.99 4.74 7.06
N PHE A 67 -5.11 3.88 6.07
CA PHE A 67 -5.81 2.60 6.19
C PHE A 67 -5.23 1.58 5.22
N ILE A 68 -5.32 0.31 5.57
CA ILE A 68 -5.00 -0.82 4.71
C ILE A 68 -6.25 -1.63 4.41
N PHE A 69 -6.26 -2.36 3.31
CA PHE A 69 -7.42 -3.16 2.91
C PHE A 69 -7.04 -4.47 2.22
N SER A 70 -7.91 -5.46 2.34
CA SER A 70 -7.87 -6.71 1.58
C SER A 70 -9.25 -7.00 1.00
N PHE A 71 -9.32 -7.21 -0.31
CA PHE A 71 -10.52 -7.63 -1.03
C PHE A 71 -10.26 -8.99 -1.65
N LYS A 72 -10.81 -10.06 -1.06
CA LYS A 72 -10.56 -11.43 -1.52
C LYS A 72 -11.16 -11.74 -2.89
N ASN A 73 -12.37 -11.22 -3.12
CA ASN A 73 -13.10 -11.42 -4.37
C ASN A 73 -14.10 -10.27 -4.55
N LYS A 74 -14.14 -9.69 -5.76
CA LYS A 74 -15.10 -8.64 -6.15
C LYS A 74 -16.58 -9.03 -5.93
N GLU A 75 -16.89 -10.33 -5.92
CA GLU A 75 -18.25 -10.85 -5.74
C GLU A 75 -18.63 -11.03 -4.27
N LYS A 76 -17.66 -11.06 -3.36
CA LYS A 76 -17.85 -11.36 -1.93
C LYS A 76 -17.49 -10.16 -1.07
N ILE A 77 -18.36 -9.16 -1.10
CA ILE A 77 -18.12 -7.87 -0.44
C ILE A 77 -18.00 -8.06 1.09
N GLU A 78 -18.69 -9.04 1.66
CA GLU A 78 -18.63 -9.40 3.08
C GLU A 78 -17.26 -9.92 3.54
N GLU A 79 -16.42 -10.40 2.61
CA GLU A 79 -15.05 -10.84 2.90
C GLU A 79 -14.03 -9.70 2.74
N ASN A 80 -14.47 -8.50 2.34
CA ASN A 80 -13.60 -7.33 2.21
C ASN A 80 -13.31 -6.74 3.59
N ILE A 81 -12.03 -6.54 3.89
CA ILE A 81 -11.57 -5.99 5.17
C ILE A 81 -10.93 -4.63 4.90
N LEU A 82 -11.32 -3.64 5.69
CA LEU A 82 -10.66 -2.34 5.78
C LEU A 82 -10.20 -2.15 7.22
N SER A 83 -8.91 -1.88 7.39
CA SER A 83 -8.30 -1.67 8.70
C SER A 83 -7.70 -0.27 8.79
N ARG A 84 -8.07 0.45 9.85
CA ARG A 84 -7.54 1.78 10.15
C ARG A 84 -6.43 1.68 11.18
N VAL A 85 -5.59 2.71 11.19
CA VAL A 85 -4.49 2.83 12.14
C VAL A 85 -5.00 2.81 13.60
N LYS A 86 -4.32 2.05 14.45
CA LYS A 86 -4.48 2.02 15.92
C LYS A 86 -3.49 2.94 16.63
N ASP A 87 -2.25 2.97 16.15
CA ASP A 87 -1.20 3.88 16.62
C ASP A 87 -0.69 4.72 15.45
N GLU A 88 -1.05 5.99 15.46
CA GLU A 88 -0.73 6.92 14.39
C GLU A 88 0.77 7.06 14.16
N ASN A 89 1.62 6.87 15.16
CA ASN A 89 3.08 7.09 15.06
C ASN A 89 3.81 6.08 14.18
N PHE A 90 3.17 4.95 13.87
CA PHE A 90 3.74 3.86 13.09
C PHE A 90 2.92 3.56 11.82
N ALA A 91 2.04 4.49 11.42
CA ALA A 91 1.11 4.29 10.32
C ALA A 91 1.82 3.95 9.00
N ILE A 92 2.93 4.64 8.72
CA ILE A 92 3.75 4.51 7.50
C ILE A 92 5.21 4.27 7.90
N CYS A 93 5.92 3.40 7.19
CA CYS A 93 7.36 3.20 7.37
C CYS A 93 8.12 3.62 6.10
N ASN A 94 9.03 4.57 6.21
CA ASN A 94 9.81 5.15 5.10
C ASN A 94 11.15 4.43 4.93
N ASN A 95 11.12 3.09 4.85
CA ASN A 95 12.33 2.29 4.67
C ASN A 95 12.72 2.25 3.18
N PRO A 96 13.94 2.71 2.81
CA PRO A 96 14.37 2.82 1.41
C PRO A 96 14.52 1.48 0.67
N ASN A 97 14.51 0.35 1.38
CA ASN A 97 14.70 -0.98 0.80
C ASN A 97 13.38 -1.66 0.44
N PHE A 98 12.23 -1.02 0.70
CA PHE A 98 10.92 -1.57 0.42
C PHE A 98 10.09 -0.57 -0.39
N GLY A 99 9.06 -1.05 -1.08
CA GLY A 99 8.05 -0.17 -1.66
C GLY A 99 7.13 0.42 -0.58
N PRO A 100 5.80 0.48 -0.81
CA PRO A 100 4.89 0.94 0.23
C PRO A 100 4.92 0.02 1.46
N VAL A 101 5.14 0.62 2.63
CA VAL A 101 5.09 -0.07 3.92
C VAL A 101 4.13 0.62 4.87
N PHE A 102 3.18 -0.13 5.40
CA PHE A 102 2.21 0.31 6.40
C PHE A 102 2.44 -0.42 7.72
N GLY A 103 2.21 0.28 8.84
CA GLY A 103 2.16 -0.32 10.17
C GLY A 103 3.50 -0.87 10.63
N GLY A 104 4.57 -0.07 10.59
CA GLY A 104 5.88 -0.51 11.10
C GLY A 104 6.38 -1.85 10.55
N HIS A 105 6.20 -2.10 9.24
CA HIS A 105 6.47 -3.37 8.54
C HIS A 105 5.37 -4.46 8.59
N GLU A 106 4.16 -4.14 9.03
CA GLU A 106 3.02 -5.06 8.98
C GLU A 106 2.63 -5.44 7.56
N LEU A 107 2.48 -4.45 6.68
CA LEU A 107 2.16 -4.69 5.29
C LEU A 107 3.22 -4.07 4.40
N ILE A 108 4.02 -4.94 3.78
CA ILE A 108 5.00 -4.59 2.75
C ILE A 108 4.41 -5.01 1.41
N LEU A 109 4.07 -4.05 0.56
CA LEU A 109 3.37 -4.34 -0.69
C LEU A 109 4.28 -4.74 -1.85
N CYS A 110 5.56 -4.34 -1.79
CA CYS A 110 6.50 -4.58 -2.87
C CYS A 110 7.93 -4.62 -2.34
N THR A 111 8.69 -5.64 -2.75
CA THR A 111 10.15 -5.69 -2.62
C THR A 111 10.76 -6.14 -3.95
N ASP A 112 12.08 -6.03 -4.10
CA ASP A 112 12.81 -6.27 -5.35
C ASP A 112 12.56 -7.64 -6.01
N ASN A 113 12.01 -8.62 -5.28
CA ASN A 113 11.69 -9.96 -5.78
C ASN A 113 10.22 -10.17 -6.18
N HIS A 114 9.46 -9.11 -6.48
CA HIS A 114 8.03 -9.19 -6.83
C HIS A 114 7.18 -9.90 -5.77
N ASN A 115 7.55 -9.73 -4.51
CA ASN A 115 6.83 -10.25 -3.36
C ASN A 115 6.36 -9.11 -2.47
N GLY A 116 5.38 -9.41 -1.65
CA GLY A 116 5.06 -8.65 -0.46
C GLY A 116 4.98 -9.55 0.76
N MET A 117 4.80 -8.94 1.92
CA MET A 117 4.77 -9.63 3.19
C MET A 117 3.71 -9.03 4.11
N MET A 118 2.96 -9.91 4.78
CA MET A 118 2.12 -9.57 5.93
C MET A 118 2.80 -10.10 7.19
N GLN A 119 3.02 -9.25 8.18
CA GLN A 119 3.59 -9.59 9.49
C GLN A 119 2.54 -9.49 10.61
N PHE A 120 2.95 -9.82 11.85
CA PHE A 120 2.07 -9.73 13.00
C PHE A 120 1.56 -8.30 13.22
N PRO A 121 0.23 -8.10 13.37
CA PRO A 121 -0.36 -6.79 13.52
C PRO A 121 -0.14 -6.25 14.94
N ALA A 122 0.35 -5.02 15.03
CA ALA A 122 0.49 -4.21 16.24
C ALA A 122 -0.21 -2.83 16.08
N TYR A 123 -0.17 -2.26 14.88
CA TYR A 123 -0.58 -0.90 14.53
C TYR A 123 -1.81 -0.85 13.62
N TYR A 124 -2.14 -1.94 12.94
CA TYR A 124 -3.43 -2.15 12.26
C TYR A 124 -4.12 -3.43 12.78
N GLU A 125 -5.34 -3.68 12.31
CA GLU A 125 -5.98 -5.00 12.39
C GLU A 125 -5.49 -5.91 11.26
N LEU A 126 -5.43 -7.21 11.51
CA LEU A 126 -5.05 -8.19 10.49
C LEU A 126 -6.07 -8.20 9.34
N ILE A 127 -5.59 -7.97 8.11
CA ILE A 127 -6.44 -7.98 6.90
C ILE A 127 -6.30 -9.27 6.08
N ARG A 128 -5.30 -10.11 6.36
CA ARG A 128 -5.06 -11.40 5.69
C ARG A 128 -4.11 -12.28 6.49
N GLU A 129 -3.93 -13.52 6.07
CA GLU A 129 -2.98 -14.45 6.70
C GLU A 129 -1.54 -13.92 6.68
N ILE A 130 -0.82 -14.15 7.77
CA ILE A 130 0.59 -13.76 7.93
C ILE A 130 1.45 -14.60 6.99
N GLY A 131 2.39 -13.96 6.30
CA GLY A 131 3.31 -14.63 5.40
C GLY A 131 3.63 -13.83 4.15
N ASN A 132 4.44 -14.47 3.30
CA ASN A 132 4.83 -13.91 2.01
C ASN A 132 3.76 -14.19 0.95
N PHE A 133 3.70 -13.32 -0.05
CA PHE A 133 2.85 -13.49 -1.22
C PHE A 133 3.55 -12.93 -2.45
N PHE A 134 3.20 -13.46 -3.62
CA PHE A 134 3.72 -12.96 -4.90
C PHE A 134 2.79 -11.90 -5.48
N VAL A 135 3.38 -10.90 -6.11
CA VAL A 135 2.69 -9.77 -6.74
C VAL A 135 2.54 -10.06 -8.24
N GLU A 136 1.31 -10.03 -8.75
CA GLU A 136 1.02 -10.09 -10.18
C GLU A 136 1.07 -8.70 -10.82
N GLU A 137 0.50 -7.71 -10.14
CA GLU A 137 0.51 -6.31 -10.56
C GLU A 137 0.57 -5.40 -9.33
N PHE A 138 1.20 -4.24 -9.49
CA PHE A 138 1.33 -3.21 -8.48
C PHE A 138 1.06 -1.84 -9.10
N GLU A 139 0.08 -1.11 -8.58
CA GLU A 139 -0.24 0.24 -9.02
C GLU A 139 -0.25 1.21 -7.85
N VAL A 140 0.21 2.44 -8.09
CA VAL A 140 0.07 3.55 -7.16
C VAL A 140 -0.61 4.70 -7.88
N PHE A 141 -1.69 5.19 -7.27
CA PHE A 141 -2.42 6.34 -7.74
C PHE A 141 -2.24 7.49 -6.76
N GLN A 142 -1.99 8.69 -7.27
CA GLN A 142 -2.13 9.93 -6.53
C GLN A 142 -3.56 10.43 -6.65
N ILE A 143 -4.16 10.78 -5.52
CA ILE A 143 -5.51 11.33 -5.43
C ILE A 143 -5.40 12.84 -5.46
N MET A 144 -5.99 13.46 -6.48
CA MET A 144 -6.03 14.91 -6.67
C MET A 144 -7.47 15.39 -6.57
N LYS A 145 -7.68 16.62 -6.10
CA LYS A 145 -9.00 17.24 -6.09
C LYS A 145 -9.27 17.91 -7.44
N ASP A 146 -10.40 17.58 -8.06
CA ASP A 146 -10.89 18.16 -9.32
C ASP A 146 -11.45 19.59 -9.16
#